data_AF-A0AAE9F169-F1
#
_entry.id   AF-A0AAE9F169-F1
#
_cell.length_a   1.000
_cell.length_b   1.000
_cell.length_c   1.000
_cell.angle_alpha   90.00
_cell.angle_beta   90.00
_cell.angle_gamma   90.00
#
_symmetry.space_group_name_H-M   'P 1'
#
loop_
_entity.id
_entity.type
_entity.pdbx_description
1 polymer ?
#
loop_
_entity_poly.entity_id
_entity_poly.type
_entity_poly.pdbx_seq_one_letter_code
_entity_poly.pdbx_strand_id
1 'polypeptide(L)'
;MTSAYFSISDPKFDVLVQPTNAQQKTLACFLRNKIDRIEYLHFKAIMLCNPAVSNLTLFDQHILGVERNKYLKSMYNYCQHQCGKVQGPNRFAEILPMAPIIENQAKEQKDFHVYVKTRHMLQHEEC
;
A
#
# COMPACT_ATOMS: atom_id res chain seq x y z
N MET A 1 -23.41 44.12 1.63
CA MET A 1 -21.97 44.37 1.50
C MET A 1 -21.25 43.17 2.13
N THR A 2 -21.17 42.09 1.35
CA THR A 2 -19.94 41.54 0.73
C THR A 2 -19.00 40.87 1.72
N SER A 3 -19.09 39.55 1.81
CA SER A 3 -17.97 38.68 2.17
C SER A 3 -18.23 37.28 1.62
N ALA A 4 -17.97 37.10 0.33
CA ALA A 4 -17.87 35.80 -0.31
C ALA A 4 -16.39 35.48 -0.47
N TYR A 5 -15.74 35.07 0.62
CA TYR A 5 -14.46 34.37 0.53
C TYR A 5 -14.74 32.92 0.11
N PHE A 6 -14.93 32.72 -1.18
CA PHE A 6 -14.86 31.42 -1.80
C PHE A 6 -14.16 31.57 -3.14
N SER A 7 -13.22 30.67 -3.43
CA SER A 7 -12.40 30.60 -4.65
C SER A 7 -11.08 31.36 -4.60
N ILE A 8 -10.11 30.81 -3.87
CA ILE A 8 -8.76 30.66 -4.43
C ILE A 8 -8.33 29.22 -4.10
N SER A 9 -8.72 28.27 -4.95
CA SER A 9 -8.13 26.94 -5.01
C SER A 9 -6.70 27.12 -5.52
N ASP A 10 -5.76 27.24 -4.59
CA ASP A 10 -4.35 27.36 -4.88
C ASP A 10 -3.86 25.97 -5.34
N PRO A 11 -3.52 25.77 -6.64
CA PRO A 11 -3.24 24.44 -7.17
C PRO A 11 -2.00 23.80 -6.54
N LYS A 12 -1.13 24.59 -5.90
CA LYS A 12 0.00 24.10 -5.11
C LYS A 12 -0.44 23.47 -3.78
N PHE A 13 -1.53 23.97 -3.18
CA PHE A 13 -2.07 23.48 -1.92
C PHE A 13 -2.82 22.15 -2.13
N ASP A 14 -3.64 22.05 -3.18
CA ASP A 14 -4.34 20.80 -3.52
C ASP A 14 -3.39 19.65 -3.85
N VAL A 15 -2.26 19.94 -4.50
CA VAL A 15 -1.21 18.97 -4.84
C VAL A 15 -0.53 18.40 -3.58
N LEU A 16 -0.36 19.19 -2.53
CA LEU A 16 0.26 18.75 -1.26
C LEU A 16 -0.71 18.01 -0.32
N VAL A 17 -2.02 18.22 -0.47
CA VAL A 17 -3.07 17.64 0.41
C VAL A 17 -3.61 16.29 -0.09
N GLN A 18 -3.44 15.96 -1.37
CA GLN A 18 -3.84 14.66 -1.93
C GLN A 18 -3.10 13.43 -1.34
N PRO A 19 -1.77 13.43 -1.14
CA PRO A 19 -1.05 12.22 -0.70
C PRO A 19 -1.35 11.82 0.75
N THR A 20 -1.68 12.77 1.63
CA THR A 20 -2.02 12.50 3.04
C THR A 20 -3.35 11.72 3.17
N ASN A 21 -4.34 12.05 2.34
CA ASN A 21 -5.62 11.34 2.30
C ASN A 21 -5.46 9.88 1.84
N ALA A 22 -4.52 9.59 0.94
CA ALA A 22 -4.25 8.22 0.49
C ALA A 22 -3.51 7.38 1.53
N GLN A 23 -2.53 7.96 2.23
CA GLN A 23 -1.82 7.31 3.35
C GLN A 23 -2.78 6.95 4.49
N GLN A 24 -3.79 7.79 4.74
CA GLN A 24 -4.88 7.50 5.66
C GLN A 24 -5.74 6.31 5.22
N LYS A 25 -5.94 6.05 3.91
CA LYS A 25 -6.78 4.95 3.42
C LYS A 25 -6.21 3.57 3.76
N THR A 26 -4.89 3.38 3.60
CA THR A 26 -4.24 2.11 3.99
C THR A 26 -4.32 1.89 5.51
N LEU A 27 -3.96 2.90 6.30
CA LEU A 27 -4.04 2.83 7.75
C LEU A 27 -5.48 2.58 8.23
N ALA A 28 -6.45 3.30 7.68
CA ALA A 28 -7.87 3.11 7.96
C ALA A 28 -8.36 1.71 7.56
N CYS A 29 -7.83 1.13 6.48
CA CYS A 29 -8.14 -0.24 6.08
C CYS A 29 -7.68 -1.25 7.14
N PHE A 30 -6.44 -1.14 7.63
CA PHE A 30 -5.92 -2.00 8.68
C PHE A 30 -6.68 -1.83 10.01
N LEU A 31 -6.98 -0.58 10.40
CA LEU A 31 -7.71 -0.28 11.63
C LEU A 31 -9.16 -0.78 11.58
N ARG A 32 -9.86 -0.55 10.47
CA ARG A 32 -11.25 -1.00 10.28
C ARG A 32 -11.36 -2.53 10.32
N ASN A 33 -10.41 -3.22 9.68
CA ASN A 33 -10.35 -4.68 9.69
C ASN A 33 -9.80 -5.26 11.00
N LYS A 34 -9.43 -4.42 11.98
CA LYS A 34 -8.86 -4.81 13.28
C LYS A 34 -7.71 -5.81 13.10
N ILE A 35 -6.80 -5.49 12.19
CA ILE A 35 -5.69 -6.37 11.85
C ILE A 35 -4.75 -6.44 13.05
N ASP A 36 -4.50 -7.66 13.52
CA ASP A 36 -3.62 -7.86 14.65
C ASP A 36 -2.14 -7.78 14.25
N ARG A 37 -1.25 -7.78 15.25
CA ARG A 37 0.19 -7.66 15.04
C ARG A 37 0.78 -8.81 14.23
N ILE A 38 0.29 -10.03 14.42
CA ILE A 38 0.80 -11.24 13.77
C ILE A 38 0.28 -11.31 12.32
N GLU A 39 -0.98 -10.96 12.09
CA GLU A 39 -1.57 -10.80 10.76
C GLU A 39 -0.80 -9.73 9.97
N TYR A 40 -0.54 -8.58 10.57
CA TYR A 40 0.24 -7.50 9.96
C TYR A 40 1.67 -7.95 9.61
N LEU A 41 2.33 -8.69 10.50
CA LEU A 41 3.68 -9.22 10.26
C LEU A 41 3.71 -10.15 9.05
N HIS A 42 2.79 -11.10 8.97
CA HIS A 42 2.68 -12.01 7.82
C HIS A 42 2.38 -11.24 6.53
N PHE A 43 1.42 -10.31 6.60
CA PHE A 43 1.04 -9.48 5.46
C PHE A 43 2.25 -8.69 4.91
N LYS A 44 3.03 -8.08 5.79
CA LYS A 44 4.25 -7.35 5.41
C LYS A 44 5.28 -8.27 4.77
N ALA A 45 5.47 -9.49 5.28
CA ALA A 45 6.38 -10.47 4.68
C ALA A 45 5.91 -10.92 3.28
N ILE A 46 4.61 -11.17 3.10
CA ILE A 46 4.00 -11.48 1.80
C ILE A 46 4.25 -10.35 0.80
N MET A 47 4.14 -9.10 1.25
CA MET A 47 4.35 -7.93 0.39
C MET A 47 5.82 -7.70 0.05
N LEU A 48 6.72 -8.01 0.98
CA LEU A 48 8.16 -7.94 0.74
C LEU A 48 8.61 -8.99 -0.28
N CYS A 49 8.04 -10.20 -0.21
CA CYS A 49 8.32 -11.30 -1.14
C CYS A 49 7.47 -11.23 -2.43
N ASN A 50 7.36 -10.06 -3.06
CA ASN A 50 6.61 -9.93 -4.31
C ASN A 50 7.49 -10.31 -5.54
N PRO A 51 7.21 -11.44 -6.23
CA PRO A 51 7.97 -11.84 -7.41
C PRO A 51 7.70 -10.96 -8.65
N ALA A 52 6.66 -10.11 -8.64
CA ALA A 52 6.31 -9.24 -9.76
C ALA A 52 7.09 -7.90 -9.75
N VAL A 53 8.05 -7.72 -8.84
CA VAL A 53 8.92 -6.54 -8.83
C VAL A 53 9.76 -6.52 -10.11
N SER A 54 9.86 -5.33 -10.72
CA SER A 54 10.61 -5.13 -11.96
C SER A 54 12.10 -5.41 -11.79
N ASN A 55 12.77 -5.79 -12.88
CA ASN A 55 14.22 -6.04 -12.95
C ASN A 55 14.72 -7.25 -12.14
N LEU A 56 13.84 -8.17 -11.75
CA LEU A 56 14.24 -9.45 -11.17
C LEU A 56 14.52 -10.50 -12.25
N THR A 57 15.56 -11.31 -12.05
CA THR A 57 15.79 -12.49 -12.89
C THR A 57 14.71 -13.54 -12.64
N LEU A 58 14.52 -14.47 -13.59
CA LEU A 58 13.56 -15.58 -13.40
C LEU A 58 13.89 -16.44 -12.17
N PHE A 59 15.18 -16.57 -11.86
CA PHE A 59 15.64 -17.31 -10.68
C PHE A 59 15.25 -16.58 -9.38
N ASP A 60 15.44 -15.27 -9.30
CA ASP A 60 15.07 -14.49 -8.12
C ASP A 60 13.55 -14.43 -7.92
N GLN A 61 12.79 -14.30 -9.01
CA GLN A 61 11.32 -14.37 -8.99
C GLN A 61 10.85 -15.72 -8.43
N HIS A 62 11.52 -16.81 -8.82
CA HIS A 62 11.22 -18.14 -8.28
C HIS A 62 11.49 -18.22 -6.77
N ILE A 63 12.66 -17.75 -6.32
CA ILE A 63 13.00 -17.72 -4.88
C ILE A 63 11.95 -16.94 -4.09
N LEU A 64 11.61 -15.71 -4.54
CA LEU A 64 10.61 -14.88 -3.86
C LEU A 64 9.23 -15.55 -3.86
N GLY A 65 8.83 -16.21 -4.95
CA GLY A 65 7.59 -16.96 -5.03
C GLY A 65 7.52 -18.11 -4.01
N VAL A 66 8.62 -18.85 -3.84
CA VAL A 66 8.73 -19.92 -2.84
C VAL A 66 8.59 -19.37 -1.42
N GLU A 67 9.31 -18.29 -1.09
CA GLU A 67 9.22 -17.66 0.24
C GLU A 67 7.83 -17.05 0.50
N ARG A 68 7.25 -16.37 -0.49
CA ARG A 68 5.88 -15.81 -0.40
C ARG A 68 4.86 -16.89 -0.06
N ASN A 69 4.98 -18.08 -0.67
CA ASN A 69 4.08 -19.19 -0.41
C ASN A 69 4.18 -19.73 1.03
N LYS A 70 5.38 -19.71 1.63
CA LYS A 70 5.56 -20.08 3.05
C LYS A 70 4.81 -19.10 3.95
N TYR A 71 4.94 -17.79 3.71
CA TYR A 71 4.25 -16.77 4.49
C TYR A 71 2.72 -16.80 4.29
N LEU A 72 2.24 -17.05 3.06
CA LEU A 72 0.81 -17.25 2.79
C LEU A 72 0.25 -18.44 3.57
N LYS A 73 0.94 -19.58 3.55
CA LYS A 73 0.53 -20.78 4.31
C LYS A 73 0.55 -20.53 5.81
N SER A 74 1.59 -19.86 6.32
CA SER A 74 1.70 -19.53 7.74
C SER A 74 0.58 -18.60 8.20
N MET A 75 0.25 -17.58 7.41
CA MET A 75 -0.84 -16.66 7.69
C MET A 75 -2.20 -17.38 7.70
N TYR A 76 -2.45 -18.25 6.72
CA TYR A 76 -3.66 -19.06 6.68
C TYR A 76 -3.81 -19.94 7.94
N ASN A 77 -2.73 -20.63 8.34
CA ASN A 77 -2.72 -21.44 9.55
C ASN A 77 -2.97 -20.60 10.81
N TYR A 78 -2.39 -19.40 10.88
CA TYR A 78 -2.64 -18.47 11.99
C TYR A 78 -4.12 -18.08 12.06
N CYS A 79 -4.73 -17.69 10.94
CA CYS A 79 -6.16 -17.36 10.89
C CYS A 79 -7.04 -18.56 11.31
N GLN A 80 -6.69 -19.79 10.89
CA GLN A 80 -7.38 -21.00 11.33
C GLN A 80 -7.24 -21.27 12.83
N HIS A 81 -6.07 -21.01 13.41
CA HIS A 81 -5.83 -21.19 14.83
C HIS A 81 -6.61 -20.16 15.66
N GLN A 82 -6.61 -18.90 15.22
CA GLN A 82 -7.19 -17.78 15.95
C GLN A 82 -8.71 -17.70 15.83
N CYS A 83 -9.27 -18.00 14.65
CA CYS A 83 -10.71 -17.87 14.36
C CYS A 83 -11.42 -19.22 14.23
N GLY A 84 -10.69 -20.34 14.31
CA GLY A 84 -11.22 -21.69 14.09
C GLY A 84 -11.30 -22.09 12.61
N LYS A 85 -11.55 -23.37 12.35
CA LYS A 85 -11.50 -23.95 11.00
C LYS A 85 -12.52 -23.38 10.01
N VAL A 86 -13.64 -22.86 10.52
CA VAL A 86 -14.73 -22.30 9.69
C VAL A 86 -14.48 -20.83 9.36
N GLN A 87 -14.13 -20.01 10.35
CA GLN A 87 -13.95 -18.56 10.15
C GLN A 87 -12.53 -18.17 9.73
N GLY A 88 -11.52 -19.00 10.01
CA GLY A 88 -10.13 -18.74 9.63
C GLY A 88 -9.93 -18.49 8.13
N PRO A 89 -10.49 -19.31 7.23
CA PRO A 89 -10.42 -19.05 5.79
C PRO A 89 -11.06 -17.72 5.38
N ASN A 90 -12.19 -17.35 5.99
CA ASN A 90 -12.85 -16.06 5.74
C ASN A 90 -11.95 -14.91 6.16
N ARG A 91 -11.35 -14.99 7.36
CA ARG A 91 -10.41 -13.99 7.85
C ARG A 91 -9.22 -13.84 6.91
N PHE A 92 -8.62 -14.94 6.46
CA PHE A 92 -7.54 -14.89 5.48
C PHE A 92 -7.96 -14.20 4.17
N ALA A 93 -9.18 -14.50 3.68
CA ALA A 93 -9.76 -13.91 2.48
C ALA A 93 -10.15 -12.42 2.63
N GLU A 94 -10.38 -11.93 3.84
CA GLU A 94 -10.55 -10.49 4.10
C GLU A 94 -9.22 -9.73 4.04
N ILE A 95 -8.14 -10.36 4.51
CA ILE A 95 -6.84 -9.70 4.65
C ILE A 95 -6.10 -9.61 3.32
N LEU A 96 -5.98 -10.74 2.62
CA LEU A 96 -5.13 -10.84 1.43
C LEU A 96 -5.48 -9.84 0.32
N PRO A 97 -6.76 -9.55 0.01
CA PRO A 97 -7.14 -8.56 -1.02
C PRO A 97 -6.71 -7.12 -0.71
N MET A 98 -6.25 -6.81 0.50
CA MET A 98 -5.67 -5.50 0.78
C MET A 98 -4.33 -5.27 0.07
N ALA A 99 -3.62 -6.34 -0.32
CA ALA A 99 -2.32 -6.26 -0.99
C ALA A 99 -2.33 -5.38 -2.26
N PRO A 100 -3.14 -5.68 -3.30
CA PRO A 100 -3.15 -4.87 -4.52
C PRO A 100 -3.58 -3.41 -4.29
N ILE A 101 -4.43 -3.13 -3.28
CA ILE A 101 -4.84 -1.77 -2.93
C ILE A 101 -3.63 -0.96 -2.43
N ILE A 102 -2.84 -1.56 -1.54
CA ILE A 102 -1.65 -0.92 -0.97
C ILE A 102 -0.55 -0.77 -2.02
N GLU A 103 -0.36 -1.78 -2.88
CA GLU A 103 0.61 -1.72 -3.98
C GLU A 103 0.30 -0.59 -4.96
N ASN A 104 -0.96 -0.45 -5.37
CA ASN A 104 -1.40 0.65 -6.25
C ASN A 104 -1.22 2.02 -5.59
N GLN A 105 -1.57 2.17 -4.31
CA GLN A 105 -1.34 3.43 -3.58
C GLN A 105 0.15 3.77 -3.48
N ALA A 106 1.01 2.77 -3.23
CA ALA A 106 2.45 2.98 -3.18
C ALA A 106 3.01 3.39 -4.55
N LYS A 107 2.45 2.86 -5.64
CA LYS A 107 2.80 3.28 -7.00
C LYS A 107 2.40 4.74 -7.26
N GLU A 108 1.15 5.11 -6.98
CA GLU A 108 0.65 6.48 -7.14
C GLU A 108 1.52 7.49 -6.36
N GLN A 109 1.94 7.14 -5.14
CA GLN A 109 2.83 7.98 -4.33
C GLN A 109 4.22 8.14 -4.93
N LYS A 110 4.80 7.06 -5.49
CA LYS A 110 6.10 7.12 -6.17
C LYS A 110 6.03 7.98 -7.44
N ASP A 111 4.99 7.78 -8.25
CA ASP A 111 4.78 8.53 -9.49
C ASP A 111 4.63 10.03 -9.19
N PHE A 112 3.85 10.37 -8.15
CA PHE A 112 3.72 11.73 -7.67
C PHE A 112 5.05 12.34 -7.18
N HIS A 113 5.83 11.58 -6.40
CA HIS A 113 7.14 12.03 -5.93
C HIS A 113 8.09 12.35 -7.11
N VAL A 114 8.13 11.46 -8.11
CA VAL A 114 8.94 11.67 -9.33
C VAL A 114 8.48 12.92 -10.08
N TYR A 115 7.18 13.15 -10.21
CA TYR A 115 6.63 14.36 -10.83
C TYR A 115 7.10 15.63 -10.10
N VAL A 116 6.93 15.71 -8.77
CA VAL A 116 7.34 16.87 -7.98
C VAL A 116 8.85 17.12 -8.10
N LYS A 117 9.66 16.06 -8.03
CA LYS A 117 11.13 16.16 -8.15
C LYS A 117 11.55 16.68 -9.53
N THR A 118 10.91 16.17 -10.59
CA THR A 118 11.20 16.59 -11.98
C THR A 118 10.82 18.06 -12.18
N ARG A 119 9.65 18.48 -11.69
CA ARG A 119 9.21 19.88 -11.75
C ARG A 119 10.19 20.81 -11.04
N HIS A 120 10.69 20.42 -9.87
CA HIS A 120 11.70 21.20 -9.15
C HIS A 120 13.00 21.31 -9.95
N MET A 121 13.50 20.22 -10.53
CA MET A 121 14.73 20.25 -11.34
C MET A 121 14.61 21.21 -12.54
N LEU A 122 13.50 21.15 -13.28
CA LEU A 122 13.27 22.03 -14.43
C LEU A 122 13.24 23.52 -14.05
N GLN A 123 12.76 23.87 -12.85
CA GLN A 123 12.74 25.25 -12.36
C GLN A 123 14.13 25.80 -12.00
N HIS A 124 15.13 24.93 -11.79
CA HIS A 124 16.52 25.34 -11.51
C HIS A 124 17.42 25.29 -12.75
N GLU A 125 16.99 24.68 -13.86
CA GLU A 125 17.69 24.73 -15.15
C GLU A 125 17.34 25.98 -15.98
N GLU A 126 16.24 26.67 -15.66
CA GLU A 126 15.81 27.92 -16.31
C GLU A 126 16.37 29.21 -15.64
N CYS A 127 17.30 29.09 -14.68
CA CYS A 127 18.04 30.18 -14.03
C CYS A 127 19.52 30.14 -14.39
#